data_AF-A0A1F3BAV3-F1
#
_entry.id   AF-A0A1F3BAV3-F1
#
_cell.length_a   1.000
_cell.length_b   1.000
_cell.length_c   1.000
_cell.angle_alpha   90.00
_cell.angle_beta   90.00
_cell.angle_gamma   90.00
#
_symmetry.space_group_name_H-M   'P 1'
#
loop_
_entity.id
_entity.type
_entity.pdbx_description
1 polymer ?
#
loop_
_entity_poly.entity_id
_entity_poly.type
_entity_poly.pdbx_seq_one_letter_code
_entity_poly.pdbx_strand_id
1 'polypeptide(L)'
;MNARKWGESHMFVRSYLLVGLCVFGLGSTALAARDLDDQEQEEAVLFLVGNTEFFLYHEFGHALISELDIPVLGREEDTVDNLAAVVMIPDEPDPISEDKMMAAIDNWFLTDAMATSDDESLPFWDEHGLDQQRGYQLACLYYGSDPEALTDLADSLDLPPERRESCQDDYAQALQSWSKVLEPHILADGQRFSHSIKVIYEPPPDELKDAADLLKITGSLESIAKDVATSFKLPHNLTLVARACGEPNAYWDPEKREVVMCYELTEFFVDLITQDILSR
;
A
#
# COMPACT_ATOMS: atom_id res chain seq x y z
N MET A 1 -18.55 16.39 -16.04
CA MET A 1 -19.03 17.04 -14.79
C MET A 1 -18.15 16.49 -13.68
N ASN A 2 -17.39 17.38 -13.04
CA ASN A 2 -16.16 17.16 -12.28
C ASN A 2 -16.21 16.05 -11.21
N ALA A 3 -15.65 14.88 -11.52
CA ALA A 3 -15.49 13.77 -10.57
C ALA A 3 -14.17 13.83 -9.77
N ARG A 4 -13.28 14.79 -10.04
CA ARG A 4 -11.95 14.85 -9.40
C ARG A 4 -11.73 16.14 -8.59
N LYS A 5 -12.66 16.50 -7.70
CA LYS A 5 -12.32 17.48 -6.66
C LYS A 5 -11.36 16.92 -5.60
N TRP A 6 -11.19 15.60 -5.52
CA TRP A 6 -10.11 15.01 -4.72
C TRP A 6 -8.74 15.24 -5.37
N GLY A 7 -8.60 15.02 -6.69
CA GLY A 7 -7.34 15.28 -7.41
C GLY A 7 -7.04 16.76 -7.73
N GLU A 8 -8.06 17.61 -7.96
CA GLU A 8 -7.84 19.02 -8.35
C GLU A 8 -7.57 19.96 -7.15
N SER A 9 -8.14 19.68 -5.97
CA SER A 9 -7.89 20.43 -4.72
C SER A 9 -6.58 19.99 -4.05
N HIS A 10 -6.29 18.70 -4.13
CA HIS A 10 -5.04 18.12 -3.68
C HIS A 10 -4.08 18.08 -4.88
N MET A 11 -3.64 19.28 -5.29
CA MET A 11 -2.26 19.43 -5.70
C MET A 11 -1.44 18.94 -4.50
N PHE A 12 -1.25 17.61 -4.41
CA PHE A 12 -0.46 16.96 -3.41
C PHE A 12 0.75 17.86 -3.26
N VAL A 13 1.06 18.25 -2.02
CA VAL A 13 2.41 18.71 -1.73
C VAL A 13 3.25 17.49 -2.06
N ARG A 14 3.64 17.41 -3.34
CA ARG A 14 4.56 16.48 -3.94
C ARG A 14 5.82 16.73 -3.15
N SER A 15 5.95 16.03 -2.03
CA SER A 15 7.25 15.65 -1.57
C SER A 15 7.75 14.80 -2.72
N TYR A 16 8.41 15.44 -3.68
CA TYR A 16 9.54 14.83 -4.32
C TYR A 16 10.44 14.43 -3.15
N LEU A 17 10.18 13.28 -2.55
CA LEU A 17 11.26 12.50 -2.01
C LEU A 17 12.09 12.24 -3.25
N LEU A 18 13.07 13.10 -3.43
CA LEU A 18 14.31 12.71 -4.05
C LEU A 18 14.69 11.41 -3.35
N VAL A 19 14.29 10.28 -3.94
CA VAL A 19 14.99 9.01 -3.77
C VAL A 19 16.48 9.24 -4.14
N GLY A 20 16.77 10.29 -4.90
CA GLY A 20 18.10 10.86 -5.11
C GLY A 20 18.81 11.38 -3.83
N LEU A 21 19.89 10.66 -3.49
CA LEU A 21 21.07 11.01 -2.67
C LEU A 21 21.10 10.66 -1.18
N CYS A 22 20.00 10.54 -0.44
CA CYS A 22 20.08 10.14 0.99
C CYS A 22 19.79 8.66 1.27
N VAL A 23 19.14 7.94 0.35
CA VAL A 23 18.90 6.48 0.48
C VAL A 23 20.20 5.68 0.40
N PHE A 24 21.22 6.19 -0.31
CA PHE A 24 22.51 5.53 -0.54
C PHE A 24 23.41 5.35 0.70
N GLY A 25 23.07 5.92 1.86
CA GLY A 25 23.98 5.90 3.02
C GLY A 25 23.71 4.82 4.08
N LEU A 26 22.46 4.42 4.28
CA LEU A 26 22.05 3.57 5.41
C LEU A 26 21.16 2.41 4.97
N GLY A 27 20.14 2.64 4.12
CA GLY A 27 19.32 1.56 3.55
C GLY A 27 20.12 0.63 2.64
N SER A 28 21.13 1.19 1.98
CA SER A 28 22.15 0.45 1.22
C SER A 28 22.94 -0.56 2.05
N THR A 29 23.07 -0.41 3.37
CA THR A 29 23.90 -1.35 4.15
C THR A 29 23.20 -2.67 4.45
N ALA A 30 21.91 -2.64 4.82
CA ALA A 30 21.13 -3.84 5.08
C ALA A 30 20.85 -4.61 3.78
N LEU A 31 20.51 -3.90 2.69
CA LEU A 31 20.29 -4.53 1.38
C LEU A 31 21.60 -4.98 0.73
N ALA A 32 22.69 -4.21 0.80
CA ALA A 32 23.98 -4.67 0.27
C ALA A 32 24.55 -5.87 1.04
N ALA A 33 24.18 -6.06 2.31
CA ALA A 33 24.54 -7.27 3.06
C ALA A 33 23.87 -8.54 2.51
N ARG A 34 22.90 -8.40 1.61
CA ARG A 34 22.18 -9.50 0.93
C ARG A 34 22.74 -9.84 -0.45
N ASP A 35 23.95 -9.40 -0.76
CA ASP A 35 24.65 -9.65 -2.03
C ASP A 35 23.95 -9.06 -3.27
N LEU A 36 23.14 -8.01 -3.10
CA LEU A 36 22.46 -7.28 -4.18
C LEU A 36 23.34 -6.18 -4.78
N ASP A 37 23.33 -6.04 -6.10
CA ASP A 37 23.95 -4.91 -6.80
C ASP A 37 23.13 -3.61 -6.66
N ASP A 38 23.66 -2.50 -7.18
CA ASP A 38 23.03 -1.18 -7.00
C ASP A 38 21.63 -1.10 -7.64
N GLN A 39 21.39 -1.79 -8.76
CA GLN A 39 20.10 -1.80 -9.45
C GLN A 39 19.11 -2.71 -8.71
N GLU A 40 19.57 -3.87 -8.25
CA GLU A 40 18.78 -4.81 -7.44
C GLU A 40 18.37 -4.19 -6.09
N GLN A 41 19.25 -3.37 -5.50
CA GLN A 41 18.90 -2.61 -4.29
C GLN A 41 17.81 -1.57 -4.55
N GLU A 42 17.83 -0.88 -5.69
CA GLU A 42 16.77 0.08 -6.06
C GLU A 42 15.43 -0.62 -6.23
N GLU A 43 15.42 -1.77 -6.92
CA GLU A 43 14.25 -2.63 -7.06
C GLU A 43 13.70 -3.08 -5.70
N ALA A 44 14.57 -3.58 -4.82
CA ALA A 44 14.19 -4.01 -3.47
C ALA A 44 13.60 -2.88 -2.62
N VAL A 45 14.13 -1.65 -2.74
CA VAL A 45 13.59 -0.48 -2.06
C VAL A 45 12.21 -0.11 -2.60
N LEU A 46 12.02 -0.09 -3.92
CA LEU A 46 10.71 0.20 -4.52
C LEU A 46 9.67 -0.84 -4.12
N PHE A 47 10.05 -2.12 -4.11
CA PHE A 47 9.18 -3.20 -3.65
C PHE A 47 8.77 -3.02 -2.19
N LEU A 48 9.73 -2.75 -1.31
CA LEU A 48 9.47 -2.49 0.11
C LEU A 48 8.55 -1.28 0.31
N VAL A 49 8.83 -0.16 -0.36
CA VAL A 49 8.06 1.08 -0.20
C VAL A 49 6.65 0.91 -0.75
N GLY A 50 6.48 0.33 -1.94
CA GLY A 50 5.17 0.08 -2.55
C GLY A 50 4.28 -0.78 -1.65
N ASN A 51 4.81 -1.89 -1.15
CA ASN A 51 4.07 -2.76 -0.24
C ASN A 51 3.79 -2.13 1.12
N THR A 52 4.75 -1.40 1.69
CA THR A 52 4.52 -0.66 2.93
C THR A 52 3.40 0.36 2.76
N GLU A 53 3.40 1.13 1.66
CA GLU A 53 2.35 2.12 1.39
C GLU A 53 1.00 1.46 1.14
N PHE A 54 0.94 0.34 0.41
CA PHE A 54 -0.29 -0.42 0.19
C PHE A 54 -0.93 -0.88 1.50
N PHE A 55 -0.17 -1.58 2.36
CA PHE A 55 -0.69 -2.06 3.64
C PHE A 55 -1.05 -0.90 4.57
N LEU A 56 -0.28 0.20 4.58
CA LEU A 56 -0.67 1.38 5.36
C LEU A 56 -1.98 2.00 4.88
N TYR A 57 -2.18 2.15 3.57
CA TYR A 57 -3.46 2.65 3.03
C TYR A 57 -4.61 1.68 3.29
N HIS A 58 -4.36 0.38 3.24
CA HIS A 58 -5.32 -0.66 3.62
C HIS A 58 -5.76 -0.48 5.09
N GLU A 59 -4.81 -0.37 6.03
CA GLU A 59 -5.14 -0.16 7.45
C GLU A 59 -5.79 1.20 7.72
N PHE A 60 -5.39 2.24 6.99
CA PHE A 60 -6.11 3.50 7.04
C PHE A 60 -7.52 3.39 6.46
N GLY A 61 -7.77 2.46 5.54
CA GLY A 61 -9.11 2.12 5.10
C GLY A 61 -9.98 1.63 6.25
N HIS A 62 -9.50 0.69 7.06
CA HIS A 62 -10.19 0.25 8.28
C HIS A 62 -10.39 1.40 9.27
N ALA A 63 -9.36 2.21 9.49
CA ALA A 63 -9.45 3.38 10.35
C ALA A 63 -10.51 4.38 9.86
N LEU A 64 -10.57 4.66 8.57
CA LEU A 64 -11.55 5.56 7.97
C LEU A 64 -12.96 4.98 8.07
N ILE A 65 -13.15 3.69 7.81
CA ILE A 65 -14.43 3.02 7.96
C ILE A 65 -14.93 3.14 9.41
N SER A 66 -14.07 2.79 10.37
CA SER A 66 -14.37 2.85 11.80
C SER A 66 -14.63 4.27 12.30
N GLU A 67 -13.78 5.24 11.95
CA GLU A 67 -13.85 6.60 12.49
C GLU A 67 -14.94 7.45 11.82
N LEU A 68 -15.25 7.19 10.55
CA LEU A 68 -16.22 7.97 9.77
C LEU A 68 -17.59 7.31 9.66
N ASP A 69 -17.78 6.13 10.25
CA ASP A 69 -19.01 5.33 10.19
C ASP A 69 -19.44 5.02 8.75
N ILE A 70 -18.46 4.63 7.92
CA ILE A 70 -18.70 4.28 6.52
C ILE A 70 -19.36 2.90 6.45
N PRO A 71 -20.52 2.76 5.79
CA PRO A 71 -21.18 1.47 5.68
C PRO A 71 -20.42 0.53 4.73
N VAL A 72 -20.17 -0.70 5.18
CA VAL A 72 -19.59 -1.78 4.38
C VAL A 72 -20.71 -2.77 4.03
N LEU A 73 -20.91 -3.03 2.74
CA LEU A 73 -21.96 -3.94 2.22
C LEU A 73 -21.41 -5.26 1.65
N GLY A 74 -20.09 -5.45 1.71
CA GLY A 74 -19.36 -6.64 1.26
C GLY A 74 -18.35 -7.12 2.30
N ARG A 75 -17.25 -7.76 1.86
CA ARG A 75 -16.11 -8.03 2.74
C ARG A 75 -15.35 -6.73 2.97
N GLU A 76 -15.04 -6.44 4.23
CA GLU A 76 -14.34 -5.20 4.59
C GLU A 76 -12.92 -5.19 4.02
N GLU A 77 -12.21 -6.32 4.10
CA GLU A 77 -10.88 -6.54 3.51
C GLU A 77 -10.81 -6.19 2.02
N ASP A 78 -11.71 -6.75 1.20
CA ASP A 78 -11.78 -6.41 -0.23
C ASP A 78 -12.10 -4.93 -0.46
N THR A 79 -12.89 -4.34 0.45
CA THR A 79 -13.28 -2.94 0.37
C THR A 79 -12.07 -2.05 0.63
N VAL A 80 -11.29 -2.30 1.67
CA VAL A 80 -10.10 -1.50 1.99
C VAL A 80 -8.92 -1.76 1.05
N ASP A 81 -8.78 -2.96 0.48
CA ASP A 81 -7.86 -3.25 -0.63
C ASP A 81 -8.20 -2.40 -1.86
N ASN A 82 -9.49 -2.32 -2.19
CA ASN A 82 -9.96 -1.50 -3.29
C ASN A 82 -9.67 -0.01 -3.06
N LEU A 83 -9.84 0.47 -1.82
CA LEU A 83 -9.46 1.85 -1.46
C LEU A 83 -7.95 2.08 -1.62
N ALA A 84 -7.13 1.19 -1.06
CA ALA A 84 -5.67 1.28 -1.13
C ALA A 84 -5.19 1.34 -2.59
N ALA A 85 -5.71 0.44 -3.44
CA ALA A 85 -5.41 0.45 -4.87
C ALA A 85 -5.84 1.75 -5.55
N VAL A 86 -7.08 2.21 -5.34
CA VAL A 86 -7.59 3.47 -5.95
C VAL A 86 -6.77 4.68 -5.53
N VAL A 87 -6.28 4.73 -4.29
CA VAL A 87 -5.44 5.82 -3.78
C VAL A 87 -4.02 5.76 -4.35
N MET A 88 -3.47 4.56 -4.54
CA MET A 88 -2.12 4.38 -5.08
C MET A 88 -2.03 4.53 -6.60
N ILE A 89 -3.10 4.23 -7.34
CA ILE A 89 -3.13 4.38 -8.80
C ILE A 89 -2.85 5.85 -9.18
N PRO A 90 -1.81 6.13 -9.97
CA PRO A 90 -1.42 7.50 -10.28
C PRO A 90 -2.43 8.15 -11.25
N ASP A 91 -2.75 9.42 -10.99
CA ASP A 91 -3.63 10.22 -11.85
C ASP A 91 -3.02 10.54 -13.22
N GLU A 92 -1.69 10.57 -13.30
CA GLU A 92 -0.86 10.90 -14.46
C GLU A 92 0.37 9.97 -14.45
N PRO A 93 0.96 9.63 -15.62
CA PRO A 93 2.11 8.74 -15.67
C PRO A 93 3.27 9.21 -14.79
N ASP A 94 3.69 8.35 -13.87
CA ASP A 94 4.79 8.59 -12.92
C ASP A 94 5.50 7.26 -12.61
N PRO A 95 6.71 7.04 -13.15
CA PRO A 95 7.37 5.74 -13.07
C PRO A 95 7.52 5.20 -11.64
N ILE A 96 7.79 6.08 -10.66
CA ILE A 96 7.96 5.66 -9.26
C ILE A 96 6.63 5.18 -8.68
N SER A 97 5.53 5.88 -8.94
CA SER A 97 4.20 5.48 -8.47
C SER A 97 3.70 4.22 -9.19
N GLU A 98 4.01 4.08 -10.47
CA GLU A 98 3.74 2.88 -11.26
C GLU A 98 4.50 1.67 -10.72
N ASP A 99 5.80 1.80 -10.45
CA ASP A 99 6.63 0.74 -9.85
C ASP A 99 6.11 0.31 -8.47
N LYS A 100 5.65 1.26 -7.65
CA LYS A 100 5.03 0.96 -6.34
C LYS A 100 3.71 0.20 -6.49
N MET A 101 2.88 0.56 -7.47
CA MET A 101 1.63 -0.13 -7.74
C MET A 101 1.90 -1.56 -8.25
N MET A 102 2.90 -1.73 -9.11
CA MET A 102 3.37 -3.04 -9.56
C MET A 102 3.90 -3.87 -8.39
N ALA A 103 4.71 -3.28 -7.50
CA ALA A 103 5.18 -3.97 -6.30
C ALA A 103 4.05 -4.49 -5.40
N ALA A 104 2.98 -3.71 -5.24
CA ALA A 104 1.80 -4.12 -4.47
C ALA A 104 1.02 -5.26 -5.13
N ILE A 105 1.00 -5.29 -6.47
CA ILE A 105 0.41 -6.40 -7.24
C ILE A 105 1.30 -7.66 -7.10
N ASP A 106 2.59 -7.53 -7.36
CA ASP A 106 3.55 -8.63 -7.39
C ASP A 106 3.69 -9.32 -6.04
N ASN A 107 3.59 -8.58 -4.94
CA ASN A 107 3.66 -9.13 -3.59
C ASN A 107 2.69 -10.30 -3.37
N TRP A 108 1.47 -10.21 -3.90
CA TRP A 108 0.50 -11.29 -3.79
C TRP A 108 0.93 -12.55 -4.52
N PHE A 109 1.47 -12.40 -5.73
CA PHE A 109 1.93 -13.53 -6.54
C PHE A 109 3.23 -14.13 -5.98
N LEU A 110 4.14 -13.30 -5.48
CA LEU A 110 5.38 -13.75 -4.84
C LEU A 110 5.11 -14.45 -3.50
N THR A 111 4.19 -13.93 -2.69
CA THR A 111 3.80 -14.55 -1.41
C THR A 111 3.19 -15.93 -1.64
N ASP A 112 2.27 -16.04 -2.61
CA ASP A 112 1.68 -17.31 -3.01
C ASP A 112 2.73 -18.29 -3.55
N ALA A 113 3.68 -17.83 -4.37
CA ALA A 113 4.77 -18.66 -4.89
C ALA A 113 5.74 -19.14 -3.78
N MET A 114 5.91 -18.36 -2.71
CA MET A 114 6.75 -18.70 -1.56
C MET A 114 6.03 -19.59 -0.54
N ALA A 115 4.71 -19.61 -0.51
CA ALA A 115 3.93 -20.55 0.29
C ALA A 115 4.18 -21.98 -0.21
N THR A 116 5.14 -22.67 0.41
CA THR A 116 5.49 -24.05 0.06
C THR A 116 4.26 -24.94 0.09
N SER A 117 4.17 -25.85 -0.88
CA SER A 117 3.10 -26.82 -1.19
C SER A 117 2.63 -27.79 -0.07
N ASP A 118 2.91 -27.50 1.21
CA ASP A 118 2.60 -28.36 2.35
C ASP A 118 1.29 -27.98 3.08
N ASP A 119 0.62 -26.89 2.70
CA ASP A 119 -0.75 -26.60 3.13
C ASP A 119 -1.72 -26.65 1.93
N GLU A 120 -2.18 -27.86 1.58
CA GLU A 120 -3.23 -28.05 0.57
C GLU A 120 -4.59 -27.45 1.01
N SER A 121 -4.69 -26.85 2.21
CA SER A 121 -5.93 -26.24 2.68
C SER A 121 -5.97 -24.74 2.40
N LEU A 122 -6.50 -24.37 1.23
CA LEU A 122 -6.87 -22.99 0.95
C LEU A 122 -7.93 -22.54 1.98
N PRO A 123 -7.68 -21.46 2.75
CA PRO A 123 -8.58 -21.03 3.82
C PRO A 123 -9.73 -20.22 3.23
N PHE A 124 -10.63 -20.87 2.48
CA PHE A 124 -11.77 -20.20 1.84
C PHE A 124 -12.76 -19.52 2.81
N TRP A 125 -12.64 -19.80 4.12
CA TRP A 125 -13.43 -19.18 5.19
C TRP A 125 -12.73 -17.99 5.85
N ASP A 126 -11.50 -17.67 5.42
CA ASP A 126 -10.76 -16.50 5.86
C ASP A 126 -11.52 -15.22 5.47
N GLU A 127 -11.38 -14.19 6.29
CA GLU A 127 -11.92 -12.86 5.98
C GLU A 127 -11.14 -12.21 4.83
N HIS A 128 -9.87 -12.56 4.68
CA HIS A 128 -9.05 -12.18 3.54
C HIS A 128 -9.32 -13.07 2.31
N GLY A 129 -9.25 -12.47 1.12
CA GLY A 129 -9.22 -13.23 -0.14
C GLY A 129 -7.95 -14.07 -0.24
N LEU A 130 -7.97 -15.11 -1.10
CA LEU A 130 -6.75 -15.81 -1.47
C LEU A 130 -5.76 -14.81 -2.09
N ASP A 131 -4.47 -14.96 -1.81
CA ASP A 131 -3.43 -14.03 -2.27
C ASP A 131 -3.53 -13.76 -3.77
N GLN A 132 -3.59 -14.81 -4.59
CA GLN A 132 -3.76 -14.65 -6.05
C GLN A 132 -5.04 -13.88 -6.42
N GLN A 133 -6.15 -14.07 -5.71
CA GLN A 133 -7.40 -13.33 -5.99
C GLN A 133 -7.24 -11.84 -5.67
N ARG A 134 -6.55 -11.50 -4.59
CA ARG A 134 -6.22 -10.11 -4.24
C ARG A 134 -5.30 -9.49 -5.28
N GLY A 135 -4.24 -10.20 -5.68
CA GLY A 135 -3.31 -9.78 -6.74
C GLY A 135 -4.02 -9.50 -8.07
N TYR A 136 -4.86 -10.43 -8.54
CA TYR A 136 -5.64 -10.23 -9.76
C TYR A 136 -6.64 -9.07 -9.65
N GLN A 137 -7.22 -8.82 -8.46
CA GLN A 137 -8.13 -7.71 -8.25
C GLN A 137 -7.41 -6.36 -8.34
N LEU A 138 -6.25 -6.20 -7.69
CA LEU A 138 -5.41 -5.01 -7.79
C LEU A 138 -4.96 -4.77 -9.24
N ALA A 139 -4.45 -5.82 -9.90
CA ALA A 139 -4.01 -5.74 -11.29
C ALA A 139 -5.13 -5.32 -12.24
N CYS A 140 -6.36 -5.79 -12.01
CA CYS A 140 -7.51 -5.38 -12.81
C CYS A 140 -7.91 -3.91 -12.56
N LEU A 141 -7.87 -3.43 -11.32
CA LEU A 141 -8.12 -2.00 -11.04
C LEU A 141 -7.05 -1.12 -11.70
N TYR A 142 -5.78 -1.51 -11.64
CA TYR A 142 -4.69 -0.77 -12.27
C TYR A 142 -4.79 -0.81 -13.79
N TYR A 143 -4.95 -1.99 -14.40
CA TYR A 143 -5.17 -2.12 -15.84
C TYR A 143 -6.39 -1.29 -16.30
N GLY A 144 -7.46 -1.29 -15.51
CA GLY A 144 -8.67 -0.51 -15.79
C GLY A 144 -8.47 1.01 -15.78
N SER A 145 -7.41 1.52 -15.14
CA SER A 145 -7.12 2.96 -15.10
C SER A 145 -6.50 3.49 -16.39
N ASP A 146 -5.64 2.69 -17.04
CA ASP A 146 -5.10 3.00 -18.37
C ASP A 146 -4.82 1.71 -19.17
N PRO A 147 -5.86 1.14 -19.81
CA PRO A 147 -5.75 -0.09 -20.59
C PRO A 147 -4.83 0.03 -21.81
N GLU A 148 -4.67 1.25 -22.35
CA GLU A 148 -3.79 1.49 -23.51
C GLU A 148 -2.33 1.41 -23.08
N ALA A 149 -1.98 2.01 -21.94
CA ALA A 149 -0.62 1.96 -21.38
C ALA A 149 -0.25 0.62 -20.74
N LEU A 150 -1.23 -0.11 -20.19
CA LEU A 150 -0.98 -1.29 -19.33
C LEU A 150 -1.23 -2.64 -20.03
N THR A 151 -1.11 -2.68 -21.36
CA THR A 151 -1.30 -3.94 -22.12
C THR A 151 -0.30 -5.02 -21.68
N ASP A 152 0.95 -4.65 -21.42
CA ASP A 152 2.00 -5.59 -21.00
C ASP A 152 1.69 -6.24 -19.63
N LEU A 153 1.12 -5.49 -18.69
CA LEU A 153 0.63 -6.04 -17.41
C LEU A 153 -0.43 -7.11 -17.66
N ALA A 154 -1.45 -6.80 -18.45
CA ALA A 154 -2.54 -7.73 -18.72
C ALA A 154 -2.08 -8.99 -19.50
N ASP A 155 -1.08 -8.84 -20.37
CA ASP A 155 -0.46 -9.95 -21.10
C ASP A 155 0.39 -10.82 -20.17
N SER A 156 1.19 -10.22 -19.27
CA SER A 156 2.02 -10.96 -18.31
C SER A 156 1.22 -11.85 -17.35
N LEU A 157 0.00 -11.41 -17.01
CA LEU A 157 -0.91 -12.11 -16.10
C LEU A 157 -1.88 -13.06 -16.82
N ASP A 158 -1.77 -13.21 -18.14
CA ASP A 158 -2.70 -13.96 -18.99
C ASP A 158 -4.18 -13.57 -18.74
N LEU A 159 -4.46 -12.28 -18.49
CA LEU A 159 -5.81 -11.81 -18.18
C LEU A 159 -6.78 -12.14 -19.34
N PRO A 160 -7.86 -12.90 -19.08
CA PRO A 160 -8.83 -13.24 -20.13
C PRO A 160 -9.43 -11.98 -20.77
N PRO A 161 -9.70 -11.98 -22.10
CA PRO A 161 -10.26 -10.80 -22.78
C PRO A 161 -11.54 -10.27 -22.12
N GLU A 162 -12.43 -11.17 -21.68
CA GLU A 162 -13.66 -10.84 -20.95
C GLU A 162 -13.37 -10.09 -19.65
N ARG A 163 -12.29 -10.44 -18.93
CA ARG A 163 -11.88 -9.75 -17.70
C ARG A 163 -11.31 -8.37 -18.03
N ARG A 164 -10.45 -8.26 -19.05
CA ARG A 164 -9.89 -6.98 -19.51
C ARG A 164 -10.99 -5.97 -19.86
N GLU A 165 -12.05 -6.42 -20.53
CA GLU A 165 -13.22 -5.58 -20.84
C GLU A 165 -13.90 -5.04 -19.57
N SER A 166 -14.08 -5.89 -18.56
CA SER A 166 -14.70 -5.48 -17.28
C SER A 166 -13.81 -4.61 -16.38
N CYS A 167 -12.48 -4.66 -16.52
CA CYS A 167 -11.57 -3.95 -15.63
C CYS A 167 -11.73 -2.42 -15.65
N GLN A 168 -12.02 -1.83 -16.82
CA GLN A 168 -12.31 -0.40 -16.92
C GLN A 168 -13.56 0.00 -16.12
N ASP A 169 -14.61 -0.81 -16.20
CA ASP A 169 -15.85 -0.58 -15.47
C ASP A 169 -15.64 -0.77 -13.96
N ASP A 170 -14.87 -1.78 -13.55
CA ASP A 170 -14.50 -2.04 -12.16
C ASP A 170 -13.73 -0.87 -11.55
N TYR A 171 -12.69 -0.37 -12.24
CA TYR A 171 -11.93 0.80 -11.79
C TYR A 171 -12.80 2.05 -11.71
N ALA A 172 -13.58 2.33 -12.76
CA ALA A 172 -14.47 3.50 -12.78
C ALA A 172 -15.52 3.43 -11.65
N GLN A 173 -16.08 2.25 -11.38
CA GLN A 173 -17.03 2.03 -10.29
C GLN A 173 -16.37 2.21 -8.93
N ALA A 174 -15.17 1.66 -8.72
CA ALA A 174 -14.40 1.80 -7.49
C ALA A 174 -14.12 3.28 -7.19
N LEU A 175 -13.53 4.00 -8.15
CA LEU A 175 -13.21 5.41 -8.02
C LEU A 175 -14.46 6.26 -7.75
N GLN A 176 -15.55 6.02 -8.48
CA GLN A 176 -16.80 6.75 -8.28
C GLN A 176 -17.41 6.50 -6.89
N SER A 177 -17.40 5.24 -6.44
CA SER A 177 -17.98 4.83 -5.17
C SER A 177 -17.23 5.46 -4.01
N TRP A 178 -15.90 5.34 -4.00
CA TRP A 178 -15.05 5.97 -2.98
C TRP A 178 -15.15 7.48 -2.99
N SER A 179 -15.12 8.12 -4.17
CA SER A 179 -15.29 9.56 -4.28
C SER A 179 -16.59 10.03 -3.64
N LYS A 180 -17.69 9.31 -3.87
CA LYS A 180 -19.02 9.66 -3.33
C LYS A 180 -19.11 9.44 -1.82
N VAL A 181 -18.55 8.34 -1.32
CA VAL A 181 -18.58 8.01 0.11
C VAL A 181 -17.69 8.96 0.90
N LEU A 182 -16.52 9.32 0.37
CA LEU A 182 -15.54 10.15 1.07
C LEU A 182 -15.81 11.66 0.93
N GLU A 183 -16.54 12.13 -0.10
CA GLU A 183 -16.83 13.55 -0.35
C GLU A 183 -17.23 14.35 0.91
N PRO A 184 -18.12 13.87 1.79
CA PRO A 184 -18.50 14.61 3.00
C PRO A 184 -17.35 14.76 4.01
N HIS A 185 -16.42 13.81 4.01
CA HIS A 185 -15.34 13.65 4.99
C HIS A 185 -14.03 14.29 4.54
N ILE A 186 -13.92 14.73 3.30
CA ILE A 186 -12.69 15.35 2.77
C ILE A 186 -12.55 16.79 3.27
N LEU A 187 -11.31 17.20 3.58
CA LEU A 187 -10.98 18.58 3.93
C LEU A 187 -11.08 19.51 2.72
N ALA A 188 -11.69 20.69 2.89
CA ALA A 188 -11.71 21.69 1.84
C ALA A 188 -10.36 22.43 1.76
N ASP A 189 -10.00 22.94 0.58
CA ASP A 189 -8.77 23.69 0.36
C ASP A 189 -8.56 24.81 1.39
N GLY A 190 -7.41 24.77 2.05
CA GLY A 190 -7.02 25.74 3.07
C GLY A 190 -7.68 25.54 4.45
N GLN A 191 -8.55 24.53 4.64
CA GLN A 191 -8.96 24.12 5.97
C GLN A 191 -7.83 23.35 6.66
N ARG A 192 -7.52 23.75 7.89
CA ARG A 192 -6.68 22.98 8.80
C ARG A 192 -7.57 22.41 9.88
N PHE A 193 -7.73 21.09 9.91
CA PHE A 193 -8.40 20.42 11.02
C PHE A 193 -7.42 20.27 12.19
N SER A 194 -7.95 20.20 13.41
CA SER A 194 -7.13 20.18 14.63
C SER A 194 -6.51 18.83 14.95
N HIS A 195 -7.00 17.75 14.34
CA HIS A 195 -6.55 16.40 14.65
C HIS A 195 -5.37 15.98 13.79
N SER A 196 -4.38 15.37 14.42
CA SER A 196 -3.13 14.95 13.80
C SER A 196 -2.98 13.44 13.90
N ILE A 197 -2.29 12.85 12.92
CA ILE A 197 -1.77 11.49 13.02
C ILE A 197 -0.35 11.59 13.57
N LYS A 198 -0.11 11.03 14.75
CA LYS A 198 1.23 10.99 15.35
C LYS A 198 1.95 9.73 14.89
N VAL A 199 3.17 9.87 14.37
CA VAL A 199 4.04 8.72 14.04
C VAL A 199 4.94 8.37 15.22
N ILE A 200 5.02 7.08 15.56
CA ILE A 200 5.86 6.54 16.65
C ILE A 200 6.61 5.31 16.13
N TYR A 201 7.91 5.24 16.41
CA TYR A 201 8.71 4.02 16.26
C TYR A 201 9.10 3.54 17.66
N GLU A 202 8.59 2.38 18.06
CA GLU A 202 9.00 1.72 19.30
C GLU A 202 10.40 1.10 19.14
N PRO A 203 11.20 0.94 20.22
CA PRO A 203 12.51 0.31 20.10
C PRO A 203 12.39 -1.13 19.57
N PRO A 204 13.09 -1.50 18.47
CA PRO A 204 13.07 -2.86 17.98
C PRO A 204 13.95 -3.78 18.86
N PRO A 205 13.66 -5.09 18.91
CA PRO A 205 14.65 -6.08 19.36
C PRO A 205 15.86 -6.09 18.41
N ASP A 206 17.00 -6.63 18.87
CA ASP A 206 18.26 -6.58 18.12
C ASP A 206 18.13 -7.24 16.73
N GLU A 207 17.33 -8.30 16.62
CA GLU A 207 17.10 -9.04 15.39
C GLU A 207 16.33 -8.23 14.32
N LEU A 208 15.44 -7.32 14.73
CA LEU A 208 14.59 -6.53 13.82
C LEU A 208 15.10 -5.11 13.58
N LYS A 209 16.33 -4.81 14.02
CA LYS A 209 16.88 -3.47 13.95
C LYS A 209 17.02 -2.97 12.52
N ASP A 210 17.47 -3.82 11.61
CA ASP A 210 17.67 -3.45 10.20
C ASP A 210 16.33 -3.18 9.51
N ALA A 211 15.29 -3.98 9.79
CA ALA A 211 13.93 -3.76 9.31
C ALA A 211 13.35 -2.43 9.83
N ALA A 212 13.52 -2.16 11.14
CA ALA A 212 13.07 -0.90 11.74
C ALA A 212 13.80 0.32 11.19
N ASP A 213 15.12 0.21 10.97
CA ASP A 213 15.93 1.29 10.38
C ASP A 213 15.52 1.53 8.91
N LEU A 214 15.30 0.47 8.12
CA LEU A 214 14.79 0.57 6.75
C LEU A 214 13.44 1.27 6.69
N LEU A 215 12.46 0.81 7.46
CA LEU A 215 11.11 1.40 7.51
C LEU A 215 11.16 2.90 7.88
N LYS A 216 12.08 3.27 8.78
CA LYS A 216 12.26 4.67 9.18
C LYS A 216 12.96 5.52 8.12
N ILE A 217 13.92 4.94 7.40
CA ILE A 217 14.68 5.64 6.36
C ILE A 217 13.81 5.91 5.13
N THR A 218 12.92 4.99 4.77
CA THR A 218 11.98 5.19 3.65
C THR A 218 11.00 6.32 3.93
N GLY A 219 10.63 6.53 5.20
CA GLY A 219 9.72 7.59 5.62
C GLY A 219 8.27 7.37 5.18
N SER A 220 7.91 6.13 4.85
CA SER A 220 6.56 5.77 4.41
C SER A 220 5.51 6.13 5.47
N LEU A 221 5.76 5.86 6.74
CA LEU A 221 4.81 6.18 7.82
C LEU A 221 4.53 7.68 7.90
N GLU A 222 5.57 8.52 7.88
CA GLU A 222 5.44 9.97 7.90
C GLU A 222 4.71 10.50 6.66
N SER A 223 5.00 9.94 5.48
CA SER A 223 4.37 10.33 4.23
C SER A 223 2.87 10.04 4.26
N ILE A 224 2.48 8.82 4.61
CA ILE A 224 1.08 8.38 4.65
C ILE A 224 0.31 9.08 5.78
N ALA A 225 0.90 9.19 6.97
CA ALA A 225 0.29 9.92 8.08
C ALA A 225 0.01 11.39 7.70
N LYS A 226 0.93 12.03 6.97
CA LYS A 226 0.72 13.39 6.47
C LYS A 226 -0.38 13.43 5.44
N ASP A 227 -0.36 12.53 4.45
CA ASP A 227 -1.38 12.47 3.40
C ASP A 227 -2.78 12.35 4.01
N VAL A 228 -3.04 11.29 4.78
CA VAL A 228 -4.35 11.04 5.40
C VAL A 228 -4.78 12.21 6.30
N ALA A 229 -3.88 12.73 7.13
CA ALA A 229 -4.19 13.86 8.03
C ALA A 229 -4.53 15.16 7.28
N THR A 230 -4.00 15.34 6.06
CA THR A 230 -4.31 16.51 5.22
C THR A 230 -5.48 16.30 4.27
N SER A 231 -5.92 15.07 4.09
CA SER A 231 -6.99 14.69 3.16
C SER A 231 -8.35 14.59 3.85
N PHE A 232 -8.41 14.17 5.12
CA PHE A 232 -9.66 13.84 5.80
C PHE A 232 -9.97 14.65 7.07
N LYS A 233 -11.26 14.91 7.30
CA LYS A 233 -11.83 15.48 8.52
C LYS A 233 -11.90 14.40 9.61
N LEU A 234 -10.75 14.05 10.17
CA LEU A 234 -10.68 13.02 11.21
C LEU A 234 -11.39 13.49 12.49
N PRO A 235 -12.33 12.70 13.05
CA PRO A 235 -13.04 13.07 14.27
C PRO A 235 -12.18 12.97 15.52
N HIS A 236 -11.12 12.15 15.49
CA HIS A 236 -10.19 11.96 16.60
C HIS A 236 -8.73 12.02 16.13
N ASN A 237 -7.80 12.20 17.08
CA ASN A 237 -6.38 11.97 16.83
C ASN A 237 -6.14 10.47 16.69
N LEU A 238 -5.30 10.11 15.71
CA LEU A 238 -4.84 8.73 15.50
C LEU A 238 -3.34 8.66 15.78
N THR A 239 -2.84 7.44 15.98
CA THR A 239 -1.41 7.18 16.03
C THR A 239 -1.05 6.14 14.97
N LEU A 240 0.05 6.36 14.27
CA LEU A 240 0.67 5.37 13.41
C LEU A 240 1.93 4.86 14.11
N VAL A 241 1.96 3.58 14.46
CA VAL A 241 2.99 2.98 15.29
C VAL A 241 3.73 1.90 14.51
N ALA A 242 5.05 1.99 14.47
CA ALA A 242 5.90 0.87 14.10
C ALA A 242 6.42 0.17 15.36
N ARG A 243 6.28 -1.16 15.46
CA ARG A 243 6.73 -1.95 16.61
C ARG A 243 7.00 -3.41 16.23
N ALA A 244 7.61 -4.18 17.14
CA ALA A 244 7.68 -5.63 17.01
C ALA A 244 6.36 -6.28 17.45
N CYS A 245 5.86 -7.22 16.67
CA CYS A 245 4.56 -7.87 16.90
C CYS A 245 4.68 -9.38 17.17
N GLY A 246 5.80 -10.00 16.81
CA GLY A 246 6.03 -11.44 16.85
C GLY A 246 5.60 -12.19 15.59
N GLU A 247 5.00 -11.50 14.61
CA GLU A 247 4.58 -12.04 13.32
C GLU A 247 4.55 -10.93 12.25
N PRO A 248 4.76 -11.24 10.95
CA PRO A 248 4.62 -10.28 9.86
C PRO A 248 3.17 -9.83 9.73
N ASN A 249 2.86 -8.61 10.16
CA ASN A 249 1.49 -8.09 10.14
C ASN A 249 1.43 -6.55 10.03
N ALA A 250 0.26 -6.04 9.66
CA ALA A 250 -0.16 -4.66 9.86
C ALA A 250 -1.64 -4.70 10.26
N TYR A 251 -2.08 -3.79 11.13
CA TYR A 251 -3.46 -3.81 11.59
C TYR A 251 -3.92 -2.47 12.18
N TRP A 252 -5.22 -2.21 12.10
CA TRP A 252 -5.92 -1.17 12.81
C TRP A 252 -6.44 -1.65 14.18
N ASP A 253 -6.04 -0.96 15.26
CA ASP A 253 -6.56 -1.15 16.62
C ASP A 253 -7.60 -0.05 16.94
N PRO A 254 -8.92 -0.35 16.85
CA PRO A 254 -9.97 0.65 17.10
C PRO A 254 -10.08 1.07 18.56
N GLU A 255 -9.63 0.25 19.51
CA GLU A 255 -9.68 0.59 20.94
C GLU A 255 -8.67 1.69 21.29
N LYS A 256 -7.47 1.59 20.71
CA LYS A 256 -6.39 2.57 20.91
C LYS A 256 -6.35 3.67 19.84
N ARG A 257 -7.05 3.49 18.72
CA ARG A 257 -6.96 4.30 17.51
C ARG A 257 -5.55 4.34 16.93
N GLU A 258 -4.97 3.15 16.79
CA GLU A 258 -3.62 2.97 16.29
C GLU A 258 -3.64 2.18 14.98
N VAL A 259 -3.05 2.73 13.93
CA VAL A 259 -2.58 1.91 12.81
C VAL A 259 -1.20 1.38 13.19
N VAL A 260 -0.99 0.08 13.04
CA VAL A 260 0.22 -0.61 13.46
C VAL A 260 0.91 -1.22 12.26
N MET A 261 2.19 -0.93 12.09
CA MET A 261 3.07 -1.56 11.12
C MET A 261 4.10 -2.41 11.88
N CYS A 262 4.08 -3.73 11.71
CA CYS A 262 5.02 -4.60 12.40
C CYS A 262 6.38 -4.61 11.67
N TYR A 263 7.47 -4.55 12.43
CA TYR A 263 8.82 -4.62 11.83
C TYR A 263 9.06 -5.94 11.09
N GLU A 264 8.43 -7.02 11.54
CA GLU A 264 8.44 -8.34 10.90
C GLU A 264 7.81 -8.30 9.49
N LEU A 265 6.83 -7.42 9.23
CA LEU A 265 6.26 -7.26 7.89
C LEU A 265 7.24 -6.57 6.94
N THR A 266 7.99 -5.59 7.44
CA THR A 266 9.10 -5.00 6.70
C THR A 266 10.17 -6.04 6.38
N GLU A 267 10.61 -6.83 7.37
CA GLU A 267 11.57 -7.91 7.14
C GLU A 267 11.07 -8.91 6.09
N PHE A 268 9.80 -9.32 6.19
CA PHE A 268 9.14 -10.20 5.24
C PHE A 268 9.21 -9.65 3.80
N PHE A 269 8.88 -8.38 3.57
CA PHE A 269 8.97 -7.80 2.24
C PHE A 269 10.40 -7.79 1.69
N VAL A 270 11.40 -7.50 2.54
CA VAL A 270 12.80 -7.53 2.11
C VAL A 270 13.23 -8.95 1.77
N ASP A 271 12.85 -9.95 2.57
CA ASP A 271 13.12 -11.37 2.30
C ASP A 271 12.48 -11.85 1.00
N LEU A 272 11.21 -11.51 0.81
CA LEU A 272 10.41 -11.84 -0.37
C LEU A 272 11.09 -11.34 -1.65
N ILE A 273 11.42 -10.05 -1.72
CA ILE A 273 12.04 -9.49 -2.93
C ILE A 273 13.49 -9.93 -3.12
N THR A 274 14.25 -10.12 -2.03
CA THR A 274 15.63 -10.62 -2.14
C THR A 274 15.63 -12.02 -2.73
N GLN A 275 14.73 -12.90 -2.27
CA GLN A 275 14.63 -14.26 -2.79
C GLN A 275 14.23 -14.27 -4.26
N ASP A 276 13.27 -13.44 -4.65
CA ASP A 276 12.87 -13.31 -6.05
C ASP A 276 14.05 -12.88 -6.93
N ILE A 277 14.72 -11.77 -6.58
CA ILE A 277 15.88 -11.25 -7.32
C ILE A 277 16.97 -12.32 -7.48
N LEU A 278 17.36 -12.98 -6.39
CA LEU A 278 18.43 -13.98 -6.41
C LEU A 278 18.06 -15.27 -7.14
N SER A 279 16.78 -15.46 -7.48
CA SER A 279 16.29 -16.64 -8.22
C SER A 279 16.23 -16.45 -9.75
N ARG A 280 16.44 -15.22 -10.24
CA ARG A 280 16.36 -14.85 -11.65
C ARG A 280 17.57 -15.28 -12.49
#